data_AF-A0A524K3F9-F1
#
_entry.id   AF-A0A524K3F9-F1
#
_cell.length_a   1.000
_cell.length_b   1.000
_cell.length_c   1.000
_cell.angle_alpha   90.00
_cell.angle_beta   90.00
_cell.angle_gamma   90.00
#
_symmetry.space_group_name_H-M   'P 1'
#
loop_
_entity.id
_entity.type
_entity.pdbx_description
1 polymer ?
#
loop_
_entity_poly.entity_id
_entity_poly.type
_entity_poly.pdbx_seq_one_letter_code
_entity_poly.pdbx_strand_id
1 'polypeptide(L)'
;MSSFITLLLQIVVGVAAVYLVVFKILGLRVINSNEVAVVEQCWSSKGSLKDAIIALHKEAGYSPDLLRGGIHFKSVLKYKI
;
A
#
# COMPACT_ATOMS: atom_id res chain seq x y z
N MET A 1 35.73 -0.94 19.21
CA MET A 1 34.55 -1.79 19.49
C MET A 1 33.24 -1.01 19.33
N SER A 2 33.08 0.14 20.00
CA SER A 2 31.87 0.98 19.95
C SER A 2 31.50 1.46 18.53
N SER A 3 32.45 1.97 17.75
CA SER A 3 32.19 2.51 16.41
C SER A 3 31.69 1.45 15.41
N PHE A 4 32.12 0.19 15.58
CA PHE A 4 31.67 -0.92 14.74
C PHE A 4 30.21 -1.29 15.07
N ILE A 5 29.87 -1.33 16.36
CA ILE A 5 28.50 -1.60 16.83
C ILE A 5 27.55 -0.51 16.34
N THR A 6 27.92 0.77 16.42
CA THR A 6 27.09 1.88 15.93
C THR A 6 26.87 1.83 14.42
N LEU A 7 27.91 1.47 13.65
CA LEU A 7 27.79 1.33 12.19
C LEU A 7 26.81 0.21 11.82
N LEU A 8 26.93 -0.94 12.48
CA LEU A 8 26.04 -2.08 12.25
C LEU A 8 24.59 -1.72 12.57
N LEU A 9 24.36 -0.97 13.65
CA LEU A 9 23.02 -0.51 14.05
C LEU A 9 22.42 0.45 13.01
N GLN A 10 23.22 1.39 12.48
CA GLN A 10 22.79 2.29 11.41
C GLN A 10 22.39 1.54 10.13
N ILE A 11 23.17 0.53 9.73
CA ILE A 11 22.86 -0.29 8.55
C ILE A 11 21.52 -1.03 8.74
N VAL A 12 21.32 -1.66 9.90
CA VAL A 12 20.07 -2.38 10.20
C VAL A 12 18.87 -1.43 10.16
N VAL A 13 18.99 -0.26 10.78
CA VAL A 13 17.93 0.77 10.76
C VAL A 13 17.69 1.28 9.34
N GLY A 14 18.74 1.52 8.56
CA GLY A 14 18.63 1.96 7.17
C GLY A 14 17.90 0.94 6.30
N VAL A 15 18.26 -0.34 6.39
CA VAL A 15 17.60 -1.43 5.66
C VAL A 15 16.13 -1.56 6.07
N ALA A 16 15.83 -1.50 7.37
CA ALA A 16 14.46 -1.54 7.87
C ALA A 16 13.64 -0.36 7.35
N ALA A 17 14.21 0.85 7.34
CA ALA A 17 13.55 2.04 6.82
C ALA A 17 13.25 1.91 5.32
N VAL A 18 14.21 1.44 4.52
CA VAL A 18 14.01 1.19 3.08
C VAL A 18 12.91 0.16 2.84
N TYR A 19 12.90 -0.94 3.60
CA TYR A 19 11.85 -1.95 3.53
C TYR A 19 10.47 -1.36 3.81
N LEU A 20 10.32 -0.57 4.87
CA LEU A 20 9.05 0.08 5.22
C LEU A 20 8.59 1.04 4.13
N VAL A 21 9.48 1.86 3.58
CA VAL A 21 9.13 2.80 2.50
C VAL A 21 8.63 2.05 1.26
N VAL A 22 9.36 1.01 0.82
CA VAL A 22 9.00 0.28 -0.41
C VAL A 22 7.71 -0.53 -0.25
N PHE A 23 7.56 -1.28 0.85
CA PHE A 23 6.45 -2.22 0.97
C PHE A 23 5.22 -1.64 1.68
N LYS A 24 5.37 -0.65 2.57
CA LYS A 24 4.23 -0.03 3.27
C LYS A 24 3.78 1.27 2.62
N ILE A 25 4.73 2.16 2.31
CA ILE A 25 4.40 3.49 1.78
C ILE A 25 4.08 3.42 0.29
N LEU A 26 5.02 2.94 -0.55
CA LEU A 26 4.76 2.76 -1.98
C LEU A 26 3.73 1.65 -2.24
N GLY A 27 3.74 0.63 -1.37
CA GLY A 27 2.73 -0.43 -1.41
C GLY A 27 2.84 -1.29 -2.66
N LEU A 28 4.06 -1.74 -2.96
CA LEU A 28 4.32 -2.66 -4.07
C LEU A 28 3.53 -3.96 -3.86
N ARG A 29 2.61 -4.26 -4.78
CA ARG A 29 1.77 -5.46 -4.81
C ARG A 29 1.97 -6.16 -6.14
N VAL A 30 2.24 -7.45 -6.09
CA VAL A 30 2.31 -8.31 -7.28
C VAL A 30 1.05 -9.16 -7.29
N ILE A 31 0.31 -9.09 -8.38
CA ILE A 31 -0.91 -9.85 -8.60
C ILE A 31 -0.61 -10.87 -9.71
N ASN A 32 -0.90 -12.14 -9.46
CA ASN A 32 -0.71 -13.22 -10.41
C ASN A 32 -1.61 -13.03 -11.64
N SER A 33 -1.19 -13.56 -12.80
CA SER A 33 -1.97 -13.44 -14.04
C SER A 33 -3.33 -14.13 -14.01
N ASN A 34 -3.51 -15.09 -13.08
CA ASN A 34 -4.74 -15.87 -12.93
C ASN A 34 -5.66 -15.34 -11.81
N GLU A 35 -5.33 -14.19 -11.21
CA GLU A 35 -6.11 -13.59 -10.14
C GLU A 35 -6.46 -12.13 -10.47
N VAL A 36 -7.51 -11.64 -9.83
CA VAL A 36 -7.92 -10.23 -9.89
C VAL A 36 -8.11 -9.75 -8.47
N ALA A 37 -7.66 -8.52 -8.19
CA ALA A 37 -7.78 -7.96 -6.86
C ALA A 37 -8.82 -6.84 -6.79
N VAL A 38 -9.67 -6.91 -5.78
CA VAL A 38 -10.64 -5.89 -5.42
C VAL A 38 -9.95 -4.87 -4.52
N VAL A 39 -10.04 -3.58 -4.86
CA VAL A 39 -9.38 -2.53 -4.08
C VAL A 39 -10.41 -1.77 -3.25
N GLU A 40 -10.22 -1.74 -1.94
CA GLU A 40 -10.93 -0.86 -1.02
C GLU A 40 -10.04 0.33 -0.65
N GLN A 41 -10.56 1.54 -0.79
CA GLN A 41 -9.92 2.76 -0.32
C GLN A 41 -10.45 3.11 1.07
N CYS A 42 -9.62 2.97 2.11
CA CYS A 42 -10.05 3.13 3.51
C CYS A 42 -10.32 4.58 3.92
N TRP A 43 -9.69 5.55 3.26
CA TRP A 43 -9.94 6.98 3.51
C TRP A 43 -9.75 7.82 2.24
N SER A 44 -10.49 8.92 2.18
CA SER A 44 -10.42 9.90 1.09
C SER A 44 -10.59 11.30 1.64
N SER A 45 -10.00 12.29 0.97
CA SER A 45 -10.23 13.70 1.26
C SER A 45 -11.69 14.12 1.03
N LYS A 46 -12.44 13.35 0.23
CA LYS A 46 -13.88 13.56 -0.01
C LYS A 46 -14.80 12.90 1.03
N GLY A 47 -14.23 12.21 2.02
CA GLY A 47 -14.98 11.46 3.03
C GLY A 47 -15.34 10.04 2.59
N SER A 48 -16.14 9.38 3.44
CA SER A 48 -16.62 8.02 3.22
C SER A 48 -17.92 8.01 2.42
N LEU A 49 -18.03 7.02 1.53
CA LEU A 49 -19.30 6.67 0.90
C LEU A 49 -20.30 6.23 1.99
N LYS A 50 -21.56 6.65 1.88
CA LYS A 50 -22.60 6.42 2.90
C LYS A 50 -23.69 5.45 2.45
N ASP A 51 -24.22 5.67 1.25
CA ASP A 51 -25.42 4.96 0.77
C ASP A 51 -25.11 3.84 -0.23
N ALA A 52 -23.82 3.59 -0.49
CA ALA A 52 -23.35 2.60 -1.46
C ALA A 52 -22.00 2.00 -1.05
N ILE A 53 -21.54 1.01 -1.80
CA ILE A 53 -20.29 0.27 -1.55
C ILE A 53 -19.20 0.65 -2.56
N ILE A 54 -19.57 0.99 -3.80
CA ILE A 54 -18.64 1.33 -4.89
C ILE A 54 -18.44 2.84 -4.97
N ALA A 55 -17.19 3.30 -4.80
CA ALA A 55 -16.81 4.71 -4.81
C ALA A 55 -16.59 5.22 -6.24
N LEU A 56 -17.63 5.81 -6.83
CA LEU A 56 -17.58 6.37 -8.19
C LEU A 56 -16.96 7.78 -8.25
N HIS A 57 -16.98 8.52 -7.14
CA HIS A 57 -16.58 9.94 -7.12
C HIS A 57 -15.28 10.22 -6.36
N LYS A 58 -14.37 9.25 -6.27
CA LYS A 58 -13.12 9.29 -5.47
C LYS A 58 -13.38 9.39 -3.95
N GLU A 59 -14.49 8.86 -3.47
CA GLU A 59 -14.78 8.71 -2.04
C GLU A 59 -13.99 7.52 -1.44
N ALA A 60 -14.03 7.35 -0.12
CA ALA A 60 -13.57 6.12 0.52
C ALA A 60 -14.63 5.02 0.34
N GLY A 61 -14.21 3.84 -0.12
CA GLY A 61 -15.08 2.72 -0.50
C GLY A 61 -14.39 1.80 -1.50
N TYR A 62 -15.14 0.86 -2.09
CA TYR A 62 -14.59 -0.08 -3.07
C TYR A 62 -14.42 0.58 -4.45
N SER A 63 -13.25 0.41 -5.04
CA SER A 63 -12.95 0.89 -6.39
C SER A 63 -13.82 0.14 -7.41
N PRO A 64 -14.45 0.83 -8.38
CA PRO A 64 -15.15 0.17 -9.48
C PRO A 64 -14.18 -0.62 -10.37
N ASP A 65 -12.94 -0.18 -10.46
CA ASP A 65 -11.89 -0.85 -11.23
C ASP A 65 -11.22 -1.94 -10.41
N LEU A 66 -11.12 -3.13 -11.02
CA LEU A 66 -10.34 -4.26 -10.52
C LEU A 66 -8.89 -4.17 -11.00
N LEU A 67 -7.97 -4.63 -10.16
CA LEU A 67 -6.58 -4.80 -10.57
C LEU A 67 -6.40 -6.16 -11.24
N ARG A 68 -5.90 -6.14 -12.48
CA ARG A 68 -5.48 -7.35 -13.22
C ARG A 68 -4.07 -7.76 -12.81
N GLY A 69 -3.65 -8.96 -13.18
CA GLY A 69 -2.29 -9.45 -12.99
C GLY A 69 -1.22 -8.45 -13.44
N GLY A 70 -0.17 -8.33 -12.65
CA GLY A 70 0.90 -7.34 -12.85
C GLY A 70 1.41 -6.74 -11.54
N ILE A 71 2.26 -5.73 -11.68
CA ILE A 71 2.85 -5.00 -10.55
C ILE A 71 2.10 -3.69 -10.36
N HIS A 72 1.58 -3.48 -9.15
CA HIS A 72 0.79 -2.29 -8.80
C HIS A 72 1.37 -1.60 -7.57
N PHE A 73 1.23 -0.27 -7.53
CA PHE A 73 1.66 0.56 -6.42
C PHE A 73 0.44 1.13 -5.69
N LYS A 74 0.12 0.52 -4.55
CA LYS A 74 -1.05 0.87 -3.74
C LYS A 74 -0.65 0.82 -2.27
N SER A 75 -0.38 2.00 -1.72
CA SER A 75 0.01 2.18 -0.32
C SER A 75 -0.91 1.43 0.63
N VAL A 76 -0.33 0.63 1.52
CA VAL A 76 -1.05 -0.15 2.54
C VAL A 76 -1.77 0.77 3.53
N LEU A 77 -1.30 2.01 3.67
CA LEU A 77 -1.90 3.02 4.54
C LEU A 77 -3.26 3.51 4.02
N LYS A 78 -3.51 3.42 2.70
CA LYS A 78 -4.71 3.98 2.07
C LYS A 78 -5.60 2.92 1.41
N TYR A 79 -4.99 1.87 0.86
CA TYR A 79 -5.69 0.86 0.08
C TYR A 79 -5.54 -0.51 0.72
N LYS A 80 -6.65 -1.24 0.72
CA LYS A 80 -6.72 -2.65 1.04
C LYS A 80 -7.03 -3.41 -0.24
N ILE A 81 -6.21 -4.42 -0.52
CA ILE A 81 -6.19 -5.24 -1.74
C ILE A 81 -6.13 -6.67 -1.30
#